data_AF-A0A845Y5C6-F1
#
_entry.id   AF-A0A845Y5C6-F1
#
_cell.length_a   1.000
_cell.length_b   1.000
_cell.length_c   1.000
_cell.angle_alpha   90.00
_cell.angle_beta   90.00
_cell.angle_gamma   90.00
#
_symmetry.space_group_name_H-M   'P 1'
#
loop_
_entity.id
_entity.type
_entity.pdbx_description
1 polymer ?
#
loop_
_entity_poly.entity_id
_entity_poly.type
_entity_poly.pdbx_seq_one_letter_code
_entity_poly.pdbx_strand_id
1 'polypeptide(L)'
;MSNKTIKRIFTFGIAVASSVLAFGSTANVAQGQTNYRIKTMFTGSDKCLDIINDAQDNKPIMANCGNYSGQYWQIQATNKSGYYRLKTLFTGSDKCLDIINDSKDNKPIMADCGNYSGQFWQIQATNRSGYYRLKTMFTGSDKCLDIINDSKDNKPIMADCGNYSGQFWQIPNFN
;
A
#
# COMPACT_ATOMS: atom_id res chain seq x y z
N MET A 1 81.74 5.97 -32.21
CA MET A 1 80.30 6.26 -32.07
C MET A 1 79.63 5.05 -31.43
N SER A 2 79.12 5.24 -30.22
CA SER A 2 78.45 4.22 -29.40
C SER A 2 77.13 3.83 -30.05
N ASN A 3 76.83 2.54 -30.19
CA ASN A 3 75.46 2.10 -30.43
C ASN A 3 75.09 0.97 -29.47
N LYS A 4 74.11 1.29 -28.63
CA LYS A 4 73.58 0.49 -27.52
C LYS A 4 72.39 -0.34 -28.03
N THR A 5 72.40 -1.63 -27.69
CA THR A 5 71.25 -2.44 -27.19
C THR A 5 70.13 -2.73 -28.22
N ILE A 6 69.48 -3.90 -28.29
CA ILE A 6 68.47 -4.42 -27.34
C ILE A 6 68.17 -5.90 -27.66
N LYS A 7 68.26 -6.76 -26.64
CA LYS A 7 67.69 -8.12 -26.63
C LYS A 7 66.17 -8.02 -26.47
N ARG A 8 65.41 -8.65 -27.36
CA ARG A 8 63.95 -8.80 -27.23
C ARG A 8 63.64 -9.97 -26.30
N ILE A 9 63.04 -9.67 -25.15
CA ILE A 9 62.47 -10.67 -24.23
C ILE A 9 61.02 -10.90 -24.66
N PHE A 10 60.66 -12.15 -24.90
CA PHE A 10 59.28 -12.59 -25.07
C PHE A 10 58.66 -12.78 -23.69
N THR A 11 57.60 -12.04 -23.39
CA THR A 11 56.77 -12.26 -22.20
C THR A 11 55.40 -12.75 -22.66
N PHE A 12 55.07 -14.00 -22.33
CA PHE A 12 53.71 -14.53 -22.44
C PHE A 12 52.87 -13.98 -21.29
N GLY A 13 51.91 -13.11 -21.60
CA GLY A 13 50.87 -12.70 -20.65
C GLY A 13 49.73 -13.71 -20.67
N ILE A 14 49.54 -14.44 -19.57
CA ILE A 14 48.33 -15.24 -19.32
C ILE A 14 47.24 -14.27 -18.85
N ALA A 15 46.22 -14.06 -19.68
CA ALA A 15 45.01 -13.36 -19.25
C ALA A 15 44.09 -14.35 -18.53
N VAL A 16 43.88 -14.15 -17.23
CA VAL A 16 42.87 -14.88 -16.46
C VAL A 16 41.53 -14.18 -16.68
N ALA A 17 40.63 -14.81 -17.43
CA ALA A 17 39.26 -14.33 -17.58
C ALA A 17 38.45 -14.75 -16.34
N SER A 18 38.29 -13.83 -15.38
CA SER A 18 37.33 -14.03 -14.28
C SER A 18 35.92 -13.77 -14.80
N SER A 19 35.16 -14.85 -15.04
CA SER A 19 33.73 -14.76 -15.34
C SER A 19 32.96 -14.40 -14.07
N VAL A 20 32.48 -13.16 -14.00
CA VAL A 20 31.50 -12.76 -12.98
C VAL A 20 30.14 -13.30 -13.40
N LEU A 21 29.65 -14.32 -12.70
CA LEU A 21 28.25 -14.73 -12.80
C LEU A 21 27.41 -13.69 -12.06
N ALA A 22 26.86 -12.74 -12.80
CA ALA A 22 25.81 -11.87 -12.28
C ALA A 22 24.53 -12.69 -12.13
N PHE A 23 24.24 -13.15 -10.91
CA PHE A 23 22.91 -13.63 -10.56
C PHE A 23 21.99 -12.41 -10.51
N GLY A 24 21.35 -12.08 -11.64
CA GLY A 24 20.23 -11.18 -11.65
C GLY A 24 19.12 -11.81 -10.82
N SER A 25 18.83 -11.25 -9.65
CA SER A 25 17.60 -11.54 -8.94
C SER A 25 16.45 -11.02 -9.79
N THR A 26 15.84 -11.90 -10.58
CA THR A 26 14.50 -11.62 -11.08
C THR A 26 13.60 -11.61 -9.86
N ALA A 27 13.34 -10.41 -9.31
CA ALA A 27 12.16 -10.23 -8.49
C ALA A 27 10.99 -10.80 -9.31
N ASN A 28 10.39 -11.87 -8.81
CA ASN A 28 9.12 -12.35 -9.34
C ASN A 28 8.13 -11.21 -9.08
N VAL A 29 8.00 -10.29 -10.04
CA VAL A 29 6.84 -9.40 -10.09
C VAL A 29 5.69 -10.35 -10.37
N ALA A 30 4.99 -10.75 -9.31
CA ALA A 30 3.80 -11.57 -9.41
C ALA A 30 2.89 -10.93 -10.46
N GLN A 31 2.66 -11.64 -11.56
CA GLN A 31 1.79 -11.19 -12.63
C GLN A 31 0.41 -10.82 -12.03
N GLY A 32 0.02 -9.55 -12.14
CA GLY A 32 -1.38 -9.13 -12.00
C GLY A 32 -1.81 -8.45 -10.69
N GLN A 33 -0.93 -7.88 -9.87
CA GLN A 33 -1.42 -7.03 -8.75
C GLN A 33 -2.07 -5.75 -9.28
N THR A 34 -3.41 -5.77 -9.41
CA THR A 34 -4.21 -4.58 -9.67
C THR A 34 -4.10 -3.62 -8.50
N ASN A 35 -3.67 -2.39 -8.78
CA ASN A 35 -3.71 -1.31 -7.82
C ASN A 35 -5.02 -0.53 -7.95
N TYR A 36 -5.67 -0.28 -6.83
CA TYR A 36 -6.93 0.42 -6.73
C TYR A 36 -6.73 1.85 -6.25
N ARG A 37 -7.61 2.75 -6.70
CA ARG A 37 -7.81 4.07 -6.09
C ARG A 37 -8.99 3.98 -5.16
N ILE A 38 -8.76 4.19 -3.87
CA ILE A 38 -9.85 4.20 -2.88
C ILE A 38 -10.30 5.64 -2.70
N LYS A 39 -11.58 5.90 -2.91
CA LYS A 39 -12.21 7.23 -2.80
C LYS A 39 -13.41 7.14 -1.87
N THR A 40 -13.87 8.26 -1.32
CA THR A 40 -15.14 8.30 -0.59
C THR A 40 -16.10 9.29 -1.26
N MET A 41 -17.40 9.08 -1.08
CA MET A 41 -18.41 10.01 -1.59
C MET A 41 -18.28 11.40 -0.97
N PHE A 42 -17.90 11.48 0.31
CA PHE A 42 -17.87 12.74 1.05
C PHE A 42 -16.87 13.75 0.48
N THR A 43 -15.64 13.31 0.22
CA THR A 43 -14.55 14.17 -0.28
C THR A 43 -14.54 14.33 -1.80
N GLY A 44 -15.48 13.68 -2.50
CA GLY A 44 -15.62 13.73 -3.96
C GLY A 44 -14.57 12.93 -4.75
N SER A 45 -14.66 13.02 -6.08
CA SER A 45 -13.84 12.26 -7.03
C SER A 45 -12.38 12.68 -7.10
N ASP A 46 -12.07 13.88 -6.64
CA ASP A 46 -10.76 14.52 -6.75
C ASP A 46 -9.85 14.18 -5.57
N LYS A 47 -10.39 13.49 -4.56
CA LYS A 47 -9.66 13.05 -3.38
C LYS A 47 -9.53 11.53 -3.35
N CYS A 48 -8.33 11.08 -3.03
CA CYS A 48 -7.93 9.68 -2.96
C CYS A 48 -7.37 9.39 -1.56
N LEU A 49 -7.66 8.19 -1.03
CA LEU A 49 -7.02 7.69 0.18
C LEU A 49 -5.52 7.53 -0.09
N ASP A 50 -4.71 8.12 0.76
CA ASP A 50 -3.27 8.27 0.56
C ASP A 50 -2.51 8.03 1.87
N ILE A 51 -1.30 7.49 1.76
CA ILE A 51 -0.28 7.60 2.79
C ILE A 51 0.74 8.62 2.29
N ILE A 52 0.73 9.82 2.88
CA ILE A 52 1.64 10.88 2.47
C ILE A 52 3.01 10.73 3.15
N ASN A 53 4.05 11.26 2.50
CA ASN A 53 5.38 11.38 3.07
C ASN A 53 5.40 12.57 4.05
N ASP A 54 5.16 12.30 5.33
CA ASP A 54 5.11 13.27 6.43
C ASP A 54 6.15 12.96 7.54
N ALA A 55 7.15 12.14 7.20
CA ALA A 55 8.17 11.56 8.07
C ALA A 55 7.67 10.46 9.03
N GLN A 56 6.37 10.36 9.30
CA GLN A 56 5.79 9.21 10.01
C GLN A 56 5.31 8.15 9.03
N ASP A 57 4.84 8.58 7.86
CA ASP A 57 4.61 7.76 6.66
C ASP A 57 3.67 6.57 6.90
N ASN A 58 2.73 6.73 7.85
CA ASN A 58 1.88 5.64 8.31
C ASN A 58 0.41 6.00 8.51
N LYS A 59 0.02 7.27 8.41
CA LYS A 59 -1.38 7.69 8.63
C LYS A 59 -2.08 7.93 7.30
N PRO A 60 -3.24 7.28 7.06
CA PRO A 60 -4.02 7.55 5.88
C PRO A 60 -4.72 8.90 5.97
N ILE A 61 -4.80 9.59 4.83
CA ILE A 61 -5.56 10.81 4.64
C ILE A 61 -6.28 10.81 3.28
N MET A 62 -7.26 11.68 3.11
CA MET A 62 -7.82 12.02 1.79
C MET A 62 -7.01 13.17 1.18
N ALA A 63 -6.19 12.88 0.18
CA ALA A 63 -5.35 13.86 -0.54
C ALA A 63 -5.83 14.05 -1.98
N ASN A 64 -5.37 15.11 -2.67
CA ASN A 64 -5.65 15.27 -4.09
C ASN A 64 -5.18 14.04 -4.87
N CYS A 65 -6.05 13.47 -5.71
CA CYS A 65 -5.67 12.37 -6.56
C CYS A 65 -4.55 12.80 -7.52
N GLY A 66 -3.49 12.00 -7.59
CA GLY A 66 -2.35 12.20 -8.49
C GLY A 66 -1.51 10.93 -8.56
N ASN A 67 -0.38 10.95 -9.27
CA ASN A 67 0.48 9.78 -9.46
C ASN A 67 1.42 9.55 -8.27
N TYR A 68 0.86 9.25 -7.11
CA TYR A 68 1.58 9.03 -5.86
C TYR A 68 1.49 7.57 -5.44
N SER A 69 2.63 6.97 -5.05
CA SER A 69 2.70 5.58 -4.58
C SER A 69 1.77 5.32 -3.40
N GLY A 70 1.56 6.31 -2.53
CA GLY A 70 0.69 6.22 -1.36
C GLY A 70 -0.79 6.02 -1.70
N GLN A 71 -1.20 6.41 -2.92
CA GLN A 71 -2.59 6.34 -3.38
C GLN A 71 -2.91 5.07 -4.18
N TYR A 72 -1.92 4.22 -4.44
CA TYR A 72 -2.09 2.95 -5.14
C TYR A 72 -2.24 1.82 -4.13
N TRP A 73 -3.47 1.40 -3.91
CA TRP A 73 -3.81 0.39 -2.91
C TRP A 73 -3.89 -1.00 -3.51
N GLN A 74 -3.22 -1.97 -2.89
CA GLN A 74 -3.39 -3.38 -3.17
C GLN A 74 -4.42 -3.95 -2.20
N ILE A 75 -5.43 -4.64 -2.73
CA ILE A 75 -6.44 -5.34 -1.96
C ILE A 75 -6.16 -6.83 -2.12
N GLN A 76 -5.56 -7.44 -1.10
CA GLN A 76 -5.07 -8.82 -1.13
C GLN A 76 -6.00 -9.72 -0.32
N ALA A 77 -6.55 -10.77 -0.95
CA ALA A 77 -7.33 -11.78 -0.24
C ALA A 77 -6.51 -12.44 0.88
N THR A 78 -7.17 -12.77 1.98
CA THR A 78 -6.55 -13.47 3.11
C THR A 78 -6.97 -14.93 3.17
N ASN A 79 -6.42 -15.69 4.12
CA ASN A 79 -6.89 -17.04 4.45
C ASN A 79 -8.25 -17.04 5.17
N LYS A 80 -8.79 -15.87 5.54
CA LYS A 80 -10.13 -15.71 6.09
C LYS A 80 -11.07 -15.29 4.97
N SER A 81 -12.01 -16.15 4.62
CA SER A 81 -12.98 -15.90 3.55
C SER A 81 -13.71 -14.57 3.78
N GLY A 82 -13.80 -13.74 2.74
CA GLY A 82 -14.44 -12.42 2.79
C GLY A 82 -13.60 -11.30 3.44
N TYR A 83 -12.37 -11.58 3.88
CA TYR A 83 -11.47 -10.58 4.44
C TYR A 83 -10.23 -10.36 3.56
N TYR A 84 -9.81 -9.11 3.50
CA TYR A 84 -8.71 -8.61 2.71
C TYR A 84 -7.69 -7.89 3.59
N ARG A 85 -6.44 -7.84 3.12
CA ARG A 85 -5.44 -6.88 3.58
C ARG A 85 -5.37 -5.73 2.60
N LEU A 86 -5.31 -4.51 3.11
CA LEU A 86 -5.08 -3.31 2.31
C LEU A 86 -3.63 -2.89 2.51
N LYS A 87 -2.91 -2.76 1.40
CA LYS A 87 -1.51 -2.31 1.36
C LYS A 87 -1.40 -1.15 0.39
N THR A 88 -0.36 -0.35 0.49
CA THR A 88 -0.05 0.69 -0.50
C THR A 88 1.35 0.48 -1.05
N LEU A 89 1.59 0.91 -2.29
CA LEU A 89 2.92 0.82 -2.90
C LEU A 89 3.97 1.63 -2.12
N PHE A 90 3.57 2.68 -1.40
CA PHE A 90 4.51 3.56 -0.69
C PHE A 90 5.17 2.90 0.51
N THR A 91 4.38 2.26 1.38
CA THR A 91 4.90 1.62 2.60
C THR A 91 5.42 0.20 2.38
N GLY A 92 5.33 -0.32 1.14
CA GLY A 92 5.81 -1.63 0.76
C GLY A 92 4.89 -2.79 1.16
N SER A 93 5.29 -4.01 0.78
CA SER A 93 4.51 -5.25 0.95
C SER A 93 4.33 -5.70 2.40
N ASP A 94 5.18 -5.21 3.30
CA ASP A 94 5.28 -5.66 4.68
C ASP A 94 4.42 -4.82 5.62
N LYS A 95 3.81 -3.74 5.11
CA LYS A 95 2.90 -2.88 5.86
C LYS A 95 1.46 -3.08 5.39
N CYS A 96 0.55 -3.18 6.36
CA CYS A 96 -0.87 -3.40 6.18
C CYS A 96 -1.66 -2.31 6.92
N LEU A 97 -2.78 -1.87 6.33
CA LEU A 97 -3.72 -0.97 7.01
C LEU A 97 -4.33 -1.70 8.20
N ASP A 98 -4.26 -1.08 9.37
CA ASP A 98 -4.60 -1.67 10.66
C ASP A 98 -5.41 -0.68 11.50
N ILE A 99 -6.35 -1.19 12.29
CA ILE A 99 -6.91 -0.47 13.44
C ILE A 99 -6.21 -1.04 14.66
N ILE A 100 -5.27 -0.27 15.22
CA ILE A 100 -4.50 -0.72 16.39
C ILE A 100 -5.32 -0.60 17.67
N ASN A 101 -5.05 -1.51 18.60
CA ASN A 101 -5.57 -1.45 19.97
C ASN A 101 -4.78 -0.42 20.79
N ASP A 102 -5.23 0.83 20.75
CA ASP A 102 -4.63 1.97 21.44
C ASP A 102 -5.55 2.56 22.53
N SER A 103 -6.54 1.76 22.97
CA SER A 103 -7.65 2.13 23.85
C SER A 103 -8.71 3.04 23.23
N LYS A 104 -8.44 3.66 22.07
CA LYS A 104 -9.45 4.40 21.29
C LYS A 104 -9.98 3.56 20.14
N ASP A 105 -9.13 2.67 19.61
CA ASP A 105 -9.49 1.56 18.73
C ASP A 105 -10.25 2.00 17.47
N ASN A 106 -9.93 3.20 16.98
CA ASN A 106 -10.68 3.83 15.90
C ASN A 106 -9.81 4.50 14.82
N LYS A 107 -8.50 4.56 14.99
CA LYS A 107 -7.60 5.21 14.03
C LYS A 107 -6.90 4.21 13.15
N PRO A 108 -7.08 4.30 11.82
CA PRO A 108 -6.31 3.50 10.89
C PRO A 108 -4.86 3.98 10.79
N ILE A 109 -3.92 3.03 10.72
CA ILE A 109 -2.50 3.26 10.47
C ILE A 109 -1.93 2.15 9.58
N MET A 110 -0.79 2.39 8.96
CA MET A 110 0.03 1.34 8.35
C MET A 110 0.94 0.71 9.42
N ALA A 111 0.75 -0.58 9.69
CA ALA A 111 1.52 -1.35 10.66
C ALA A 111 2.16 -2.59 10.00
N ASP A 112 3.09 -3.27 10.68
CA ASP A 112 3.64 -4.52 10.16
C ASP A 112 2.53 -5.55 9.93
N CYS A 113 2.54 -6.17 8.75
CA CYS A 113 1.56 -7.18 8.41
C CYS A 113 1.69 -8.39 9.34
N GLY A 114 0.58 -8.80 9.93
CA GLY A 114 0.52 -9.95 10.84
C GLY A 114 -0.86 -10.59 10.87
N ASN A 115 -1.10 -11.41 11.89
CA ASN A 115 -2.40 -12.03 12.15
C ASN A 115 -3.19 -11.20 13.18
N TYR A 116 -3.43 -9.94 12.86
CA TYR A 116 -4.14 -8.99 13.72
C TYR A 116 -5.53 -8.73 13.16
N SER A 117 -6.55 -8.75 14.02
CA SER A 117 -7.95 -8.55 13.60
C SER A 117 -8.21 -7.17 12.99
N GLY A 118 -7.42 -6.16 13.35
CA GLY A 118 -7.51 -4.81 12.77
C GLY A 118 -7.01 -4.74 11.31
N GLN A 119 -6.25 -5.75 10.86
CA GLN A 119 -5.73 -5.85 9.48
C GLN A 119 -6.62 -6.68 8.55
N PHE A 120 -7.69 -7.28 9.08
CA PHE A 120 -8.66 -8.05 8.31
C PHE A 120 -9.85 -7.16 7.98
N TRP A 121 -9.84 -6.66 6.74
CA TRP A 121 -10.86 -5.75 6.24
C TRP A 121 -11.92 -6.47 5.43
N GLN A 122 -13.18 -6.23 5.75
CA GLN A 122 -14.30 -6.60 4.91
C GLN A 122 -14.65 -5.42 3.99
N ILE A 123 -14.80 -5.69 2.70
CA ILE A 123 -15.27 -4.72 1.71
C ILE A 123 -16.69 -5.12 1.34
N GLN A 124 -17.66 -4.53 2.03
CA GLN A 124 -19.06 -4.91 1.95
C GLN A 124 -19.79 -4.02 0.94
N ALA A 125 -20.40 -4.60 -0.09
CA ALA A 125 -21.25 -3.87 -1.03
C ALA A 125 -22.42 -3.18 -0.28
N THR A 126 -22.76 -1.97 -0.71
CA THR A 126 -23.92 -1.23 -0.20
C THR A 126 -25.12 -1.36 -1.14
N ASN A 127 -26.28 -0.83 -0.72
CA ASN A 127 -27.44 -0.68 -1.60
C ASN A 127 -27.23 0.39 -2.69
N ARG A 128 -26.14 1.16 -2.63
CA ARG A 128 -25.75 2.11 -3.66
C ARG A 128 -24.69 1.47 -4.55
N SER A 129 -25.06 1.25 -5.81
CA SER A 129 -24.17 0.63 -6.80
C SER A 129 -22.82 1.35 -6.88
N GLY A 130 -21.73 0.58 -6.90
CA GLY A 130 -20.36 1.09 -6.97
C GLY A 130 -19.79 1.60 -5.65
N TYR A 131 -20.54 1.54 -4.54
CA TYR A 131 -20.07 1.93 -3.22
C TYR A 131 -20.05 0.77 -2.24
N TYR A 132 -19.03 0.78 -1.39
CA TYR A 132 -18.73 -0.21 -0.38
C TYR A 132 -18.61 0.44 1.00
N ARG A 133 -18.86 -0.36 2.03
CA ARG A 133 -18.44 -0.07 3.41
C ARG A 133 -17.19 -0.88 3.71
N LEU A 134 -16.20 -0.22 4.31
CA LEU A 134 -14.99 -0.88 4.80
C LEU A 134 -15.17 -1.10 6.30
N LYS A 135 -15.00 -2.34 6.74
CA LYS A 135 -15.09 -2.75 8.15
C LYS A 135 -13.88 -3.57 8.52
N THR A 136 -13.53 -3.65 9.80
CA THR A 136 -12.50 -4.58 10.27
C THR A 136 -13.08 -5.65 11.15
N MET A 137 -12.40 -6.78 11.24
CA MET A 137 -12.75 -7.83 12.20
C MET A 137 -12.60 -7.34 13.66
N PHE A 138 -11.71 -6.37 13.92
CA PHE A 138 -11.44 -5.86 15.26
C PHE A 138 -12.57 -5.02 15.83
N THR A 139 -13.04 -4.02 15.08
CA THR A 139 -14.09 -3.10 15.57
C THR A 139 -15.51 -3.65 15.40
N GLY A 140 -15.65 -4.84 14.80
CA GLY A 140 -16.92 -5.52 14.63
C GLY A 140 -17.78 -4.97 13.48
N SER A 141 -18.98 -5.53 13.32
CA SER A 141 -19.91 -5.24 12.22
C SER A 141 -20.54 -3.85 12.26
N ASP A 142 -20.53 -3.23 13.44
CA ASP A 142 -21.27 -2.00 13.73
C ASP A 142 -20.42 -0.75 13.52
N LYS A 143 -19.11 -0.94 13.27
CA LYS A 143 -18.17 0.14 12.96
C LYS A 143 -17.75 0.09 11.50
N CYS A 144 -17.77 1.25 10.86
CA CYS A 144 -17.43 1.48 9.46
C CYS A 144 -16.32 2.51 9.36
N LEU A 145 -15.41 2.34 8.40
CA LEU A 145 -14.45 3.37 8.05
C LEU A 145 -15.20 4.58 7.48
N ASP A 146 -14.93 5.73 8.03
CA ASP A 146 -15.57 7.01 7.78
C ASP A 146 -14.51 8.10 7.62
N ILE A 147 -14.90 9.26 7.12
CA ILE A 147 -14.10 10.48 7.17
C ILE A 147 -14.65 11.38 8.27
N ILE A 148 -13.79 11.80 9.20
CA ILE A 148 -14.16 12.75 10.26
C ILE A 148 -14.62 14.06 9.61
N ASN A 149 -15.79 14.54 10.02
CA ASN A 149 -16.28 15.89 9.70
C ASN A 149 -15.75 16.89 10.75
N ASP A 150 -14.50 17.35 10.56
CA ASP A 150 -13.77 18.27 11.46
C ASP A 150 -13.39 19.60 10.79
N SER A 151 -14.08 19.97 9.70
CA SER A 151 -13.77 21.10 8.80
C SER A 151 -12.50 20.92 7.95
N LYS A 152 -11.61 19.97 8.29
CA LYS A 152 -10.52 19.54 7.39
C LYS A 152 -10.96 18.38 6.51
N ASP A 153 -11.86 17.54 7.03
CA ASP A 153 -12.68 16.60 6.26
C ASP A 153 -11.82 15.61 5.44
N ASN A 154 -10.68 15.22 6.01
CA ASN A 154 -9.68 14.43 5.30
C ASN A 154 -9.10 13.26 6.10
N LYS A 155 -9.55 13.02 7.33
CA LYS A 155 -9.00 11.97 8.20
C LYS A 155 -9.95 10.78 8.29
N PRO A 156 -9.49 9.58 7.92
CA PRO A 156 -10.24 8.36 8.13
C PRO A 156 -10.33 7.98 9.63
N ILE A 157 -11.46 7.42 10.05
CA ILE A 157 -11.74 6.92 11.40
C ILE A 157 -12.72 5.76 11.35
N MET A 158 -12.74 4.88 12.34
CA MET A 158 -13.85 3.95 12.56
C MET A 158 -14.96 4.65 13.35
N ALA A 159 -16.17 4.70 12.79
CA ALA A 159 -17.36 5.29 13.41
C ALA A 159 -18.55 4.32 13.34
N ASP A 160 -19.64 4.60 14.06
CA ASP A 160 -20.86 3.79 13.94
C ASP A 160 -21.37 3.80 12.50
N CYS A 161 -21.67 2.61 11.99
CA CYS A 161 -22.19 2.44 10.65
C CYS A 161 -23.54 3.16 10.51
N GLY A 162 -23.70 3.96 9.46
CA GLY A 162 -24.91 4.71 9.19
C GLY A 162 -25.05 5.09 7.73
N ASN A 163 -25.95 6.03 7.44
CA ASN A 163 -26.13 6.59 6.11
C ASN A 163 -25.34 7.90 5.97
N TYR A 164 -24.02 7.79 6.05
CA TYR A 164 -23.10 8.92 5.99
C TYR A 164 -22.25 8.82 4.73
N SER A 165 -22.11 9.93 4.00
CA SER A 165 -21.34 9.96 2.75
C SER A 165 -19.86 9.62 2.96
N GLY A 166 -19.29 9.86 4.14
CA GLY A 166 -17.91 9.49 4.45
C GLY A 166 -17.69 7.99 4.55
N GLN A 167 -18.75 7.21 4.77
CA GLN A 167 -18.72 5.74 4.87
C GLN A 167 -18.98 5.02 3.54
N PHE A 168 -19.25 5.76 2.46
CA PHE A 168 -19.48 5.22 1.14
C PHE A 168 -18.21 5.33 0.30
N TRP A 169 -17.46 4.23 0.27
CA TRP A 169 -16.18 4.14 -0.41
C TRP A 169 -16.35 3.59 -1.82
N GLN A 170 -15.75 4.25 -2.79
CA GLN A 170 -15.65 3.77 -4.16
C GLN A 170 -14.27 3.13 -4.37
N ILE A 171 -14.27 1.93 -4.94
CA ILE A 171 -13.07 1.19 -5.32
C ILE A 171 -13.24 0.78 -6.78
N PRO A 172 -12.83 1.62 -7.75
CA PRO A 172 -13.06 1.36 -9.16
C PRO A 172 -12.42 0.04 -9.59
N ASN A 173 -13.17 -0.76 -10.36
CA ASN A 173 -12.77 -2.08 -10.88
C ASN A 173 -12.56 -3.16 -9.80
N PHE A 174 -13.09 -2.97 -8.59
CA PHE A 174 -13.14 -4.01 -7.57
C PHE A 174 -14.34 -4.94 -7.80
N ASN A 175 -14.08 -6.20 -8.16
CA ASN A 175 -15.08 -7.24 -8.42
C ASN A 175 -14.80 -8.49 -7.57
#